data_AF-A0A0B1T2K6-F1
#
_entry.id   AF-A0A0B1T2K6-F1
#
_cell.length_a   1.000
_cell.length_b   1.000
_cell.length_c   1.000
_cell.angle_alpha   90.00
_cell.angle_beta   90.00
_cell.angle_gamma   90.00
#
_symmetry.space_group_name_H-M   'P 1'
#
loop_
_entity.id
_entity.type
_entity.pdbx_description
1 polymer ?
#
loop_
_entity_poly.entity_id
_entity_poly.type
_entity_poly.pdbx_seq_one_letter_code
_entity_poly.pdbx_strand_id
1 'polypeptide(L)'
;MKPLLDRQLAYLHGKDLTDCSILWINLAQYRPGDTGFENVFVFWLERHTMETKAEPLTILIDMSTASMKNMDFNIFKFMLHALKYYYPSVVHDMVVFESPPMLSASWRVSFFFFNLNIQKKKKQPKA
;
A
#
# COMPACT_ATOMS: atom_id res chain seq x y z
N MET A 1 15.14 8.12 3.63
CA MET A 1 14.74 7.52 2.33
C MET A 1 15.56 6.28 1.98
N LYS A 2 16.88 6.36 1.74
CA LYS A 2 17.71 5.21 1.32
C LYS A 2 17.55 3.93 2.19
N PRO A 3 17.53 3.99 3.53
CA PRO A 3 17.35 2.79 4.35
C PRO A 3 15.99 2.09 4.20
N LEU A 4 14.95 2.83 3.78
CA LEU A 4 13.62 2.28 3.53
C LEU A 4 13.56 1.58 2.16
N LEU A 5 14.22 2.17 1.15
CA LEU A 5 14.37 1.59 -0.18
C LEU A 5 15.22 0.31 -0.14
N ASP A 6 16.36 0.34 0.56
CA ASP A 6 17.26 -0.81 0.71
C ASP A 6 16.57 -2.01 1.37
N ARG A 7 15.62 -1.75 2.28
CA ARG A 7 14.78 -2.78 2.92
C ARG A 7 13.60 -3.23 2.08
N GLN A 8 13.39 -2.64 0.90
CA GLN A 8 12.23 -2.90 0.05
C GLN A 8 10.90 -2.67 0.79
N LEU A 9 10.84 -1.57 1.55
CA LEU A 9 9.61 -1.21 2.26
C LEU A 9 8.49 -0.86 1.29
N ALA A 10 8.84 -0.20 0.18
CA ALA A 10 7.95 -0.07 -0.97
C ALA A 10 8.75 -0.21 -2.27
N TYR A 11 8.13 -0.80 -3.28
CA TYR A 11 8.73 -1.04 -4.60
C TYR A 11 7.69 -1.43 -5.65
N LEU A 12 7.97 -1.13 -6.92
CA LEU A 12 7.16 -1.62 -8.05
C LEU A 12 7.62 -3.04 -8.44
N HIS A 13 6.69 -3.98 -8.57
CA HIS A 13 7.00 -5.32 -9.05
C HIS A 13 5.77 -6.07 -9.57
N GLY A 14 5.90 -6.65 -10.76
CA GLY A 14 4.85 -7.48 -11.36
C GLY A 14 3.62 -6.67 -11.78
N LYS A 15 2.62 -7.41 -12.26
CA LYS A 15 1.34 -6.89 -12.72
C LYS A 15 0.18 -7.71 -12.16
N ASP A 16 -0.97 -7.07 -12.00
CA ASP A 16 -2.18 -7.75 -11.57
C ASP A 16 -2.89 -8.46 -12.74
N LEU A 17 -4.05 -9.06 -12.46
CA LEU A 17 -4.84 -9.79 -13.46
C LEU A 17 -5.43 -8.88 -14.56
N THR A 18 -5.40 -7.57 -14.35
CA THR A 18 -5.84 -6.54 -15.30
C THR A 18 -4.67 -5.85 -15.99
N ASP A 19 -3.46 -6.41 -15.89
CA ASP A 19 -2.22 -5.88 -16.47
C ASP A 19 -1.75 -4.53 -15.88
N CYS A 20 -2.31 -4.12 -14.72
CA CYS A 20 -1.87 -2.93 -14.01
C CYS A 20 -0.60 -3.21 -13.19
N SER A 21 0.35 -2.27 -13.22
CA SER A 21 1.57 -2.38 -12.41
C SER A 21 1.22 -2.42 -10.91
N ILE A 22 1.99 -3.17 -10.12
CA ILE A 22 1.76 -3.29 -8.68
C ILE A 22 2.83 -2.53 -7.89
N LEU A 23 2.39 -1.58 -7.07
CA LEU A 23 3.18 -0.98 -6.00
C LEU A 23 3.01 -1.79 -4.73
N TRP A 24 4.07 -2.48 -4.32
CA TRP A 24 4.13 -3.24 -3.08
C TRP A 24 4.46 -2.32 -1.92
N ILE A 25 3.72 -2.46 -0.83
CA ILE A 25 3.98 -1.86 0.48
C ILE A 25 4.19 -3.01 1.47
N ASN A 26 5.43 -3.30 1.82
CA ASN A 26 5.80 -4.41 2.69
C ASN A 26 5.89 -3.94 4.15
N LEU A 27 4.81 -4.09 4.91
CA LEU A 27 4.76 -3.65 6.31
C LEU A 27 5.63 -4.50 7.24
N ALA A 28 6.08 -5.68 6.82
CA ALA A 28 7.12 -6.44 7.53
C ALA A 28 8.39 -5.62 7.75
N GLN A 29 8.68 -4.73 6.80
CA GLN A 29 9.90 -3.93 6.78
C GLN A 29 9.75 -2.62 7.53
N TYR A 30 8.53 -2.23 7.92
CA TYR A 30 8.29 -1.03 8.70
C TYR A 30 8.69 -1.25 10.17
N ARG A 31 9.53 -0.36 10.69
CA ARG A 31 10.06 -0.42 12.05
C ARG A 31 9.62 0.81 12.85
N PRO A 32 9.36 0.68 14.16
CA PRO A 32 9.11 1.83 15.02
C PRO A 32 10.24 2.86 14.94
N GLY A 33 9.89 4.13 14.74
CA GLY A 33 10.84 5.23 14.57
C GLY A 33 11.35 5.42 13.13
N ASP A 34 10.88 4.62 12.16
CA ASP A 34 11.12 4.90 10.75
C ASP A 34 10.54 6.28 10.38
N THR A 35 11.32 7.06 9.63
CA THR A 35 10.92 8.39 9.12
C THR A 35 11.09 8.45 7.61
N GLY A 36 10.16 9.15 6.94
CA GLY A 36 10.19 9.36 5.49
C GLY A 36 9.56 8.24 4.67
N PHE A 37 8.63 7.48 5.27
CA PHE A 37 7.73 6.59 4.52
C PHE A 37 7.01 7.37 3.42
N GLU A 38 6.51 8.56 3.76
CA GLU A 38 5.77 9.46 2.89
C GLU A 38 6.57 9.77 1.63
N ASN A 39 7.86 10.07 1.81
CA ASN A 39 8.75 10.40 0.71
C ASN A 39 9.01 9.20 -0.20
N VAL A 40 9.13 7.98 0.36
CA VAL A 40 9.29 6.76 -0.42
C VAL A 40 8.01 6.42 -1.19
N PHE A 41 6.86 6.58 -0.56
CA PHE A 41 5.56 6.34 -1.17
C PHE A 41 5.32 7.29 -2.35
N VAL A 42 5.48 8.60 -2.11
CA VAL A 42 5.36 9.63 -3.15
C VAL A 42 6.39 9.43 -4.25
N PHE A 43 7.64 9.09 -3.91
CA PHE A 43 8.67 8.79 -4.91
C PHE A 43 8.23 7.70 -5.89
N TRP A 44 7.64 6.60 -5.41
CA TRP A 44 7.18 5.53 -6.29
C TRP A 44 5.95 5.91 -7.10
N LEU A 45 5.02 6.70 -6.53
CA LEU A 45 3.88 7.22 -7.27
C LEU A 45 4.31 8.14 -8.41
N GLU A 46 5.12 9.15 -8.11
CA GLU A 46 5.65 10.09 -9.10
C GLU A 46 6.42 9.36 -10.20
N ARG A 47 7.33 8.46 -9.81
CA ARG A 47 8.10 7.67 -10.76
C ARG A 47 7.18 6.88 -11.71
N HIS A 48 6.20 6.16 -11.17
CA HIS A 48 5.24 5.40 -11.98
C HIS A 48 4.44 6.32 -12.91
N THR A 49 3.90 7.42 -12.39
CA THR A 49 3.12 8.39 -13.16
C THR A 49 3.92 8.99 -14.31
N MET A 50 5.20 9.32 -14.09
CA MET A 50 6.09 9.86 -15.11
C MET A 50 6.48 8.82 -16.17
N GLU A 51 6.85 7.61 -15.76
CA GLU A 51 7.34 6.56 -16.66
C GLU A 51 6.22 5.97 -17.53
N THR A 52 5.00 5.87 -16.98
CA THR A 52 3.86 5.22 -17.66
C THR A 52 2.84 6.20 -18.21
N LYS A 53 3.05 7.52 -18.03
CA LYS A 53 2.05 8.56 -18.36
C LYS A 53 0.72 8.35 -17.63
N ALA A 54 0.83 8.12 -16.32
CA ALA A 54 -0.31 7.94 -15.40
C ALA A 54 -1.17 6.70 -15.72
N GLU A 55 -0.58 5.59 -16.15
CA GLU A 55 -1.31 4.33 -16.26
C GLU A 55 -1.84 3.87 -14.90
N PRO A 56 -2.94 3.11 -14.88
CA PRO A 56 -3.52 2.62 -13.63
C PRO A 56 -2.55 1.74 -12.85
N LEU A 57 -2.56 1.91 -11.53
CA LEU A 57 -1.65 1.29 -10.57
C LEU A 57 -2.46 0.57 -9.49
N THR A 58 -2.06 -0.65 -9.19
CA THR A 58 -2.61 -1.41 -8.06
C THR A 58 -1.66 -1.30 -6.87
N ILE A 59 -2.19 -0.99 -5.70
CA ILE A 59 -1.40 -0.90 -4.46
C ILE A 59 -1.63 -2.16 -3.64
N LEU A 60 -0.58 -2.93 -3.40
CA LEU A 60 -0.63 -4.12 -2.57
C LEU A 60 0.04 -3.87 -1.23
N ILE A 61 -0.74 -3.92 -0.15
CA ILE A 61 -0.25 -3.79 1.22
C ILE A 61 -0.10 -5.19 1.82
N ASP A 62 1.15 -5.64 1.98
CA ASP A 62 1.48 -6.92 2.60
C ASP A 62 1.62 -6.75 4.11
N MET A 63 0.72 -7.40 4.85
CA MET A 63 0.66 -7.38 6.31
C MET A 63 0.99 -8.72 6.96
N SER A 64 1.48 -9.70 6.19
CA SER A 64 1.66 -11.09 6.62
C SER A 64 2.54 -11.27 7.87
N THR A 65 3.48 -10.36 8.10
CA THR A 65 4.32 -10.36 9.31
C THR A 65 4.25 -9.04 10.08
N ALA A 66 3.24 -8.21 9.78
CA ALA A 66 3.05 -6.95 10.49
C ALA A 66 2.57 -7.24 11.91
N SER A 67 3.43 -6.95 12.90
CA SER A 67 3.00 -6.99 14.31
C SER A 67 2.12 -5.77 14.61
N MET A 68 1.15 -5.92 15.53
CA MET A 68 0.29 -4.78 15.93
C MET A 68 1.08 -3.60 16.48
N LYS A 69 2.27 -3.84 17.04
CA LYS A 69 3.18 -2.80 17.55
C LYS A 69 3.77 -1.93 16.43
N ASN A 70 3.83 -2.44 15.20
CA ASN A 70 4.42 -1.75 14.06
C ASN A 70 3.35 -1.08 13.17
N MET A 71 2.06 -1.21 13.52
CA MET A 71 0.99 -0.57 12.75
C MET A 71 0.79 0.87 13.18
N ASP A 72 1.29 1.79 12.36
CA ASP A 72 1.00 3.21 12.48
C ASP A 72 -0.15 3.59 11.53
N PHE A 73 -1.32 3.92 12.10
CA PHE A 73 -2.47 4.38 11.34
C PHE A 73 -2.22 5.71 10.60
N ASN A 74 -1.23 6.50 11.01
CA ASN A 74 -0.86 7.74 10.32
C ASN A 74 -0.35 7.46 8.91
N ILE A 75 0.36 6.35 8.70
CA ILE A 75 0.83 5.95 7.37
C ILE A 75 -0.34 5.69 6.43
N PHE A 76 -1.35 4.93 6.90
CA PHE A 76 -2.54 4.65 6.12
C PHE A 76 -3.32 5.92 5.82
N LYS A 77 -3.46 6.82 6.81
CA LYS A 77 -4.11 8.11 6.62
C LYS A 77 -3.39 8.95 5.56
N PHE A 78 -2.06 8.99 5.62
CA PHE A 78 -1.24 9.67 4.62
C PHE A 78 -1.43 9.06 3.22
N MET A 79 -1.29 7.73 3.07
CA MET A 79 -1.48 7.05 1.79
C MET A 79 -2.86 7.38 1.22
N LEU A 80 -3.92 7.14 1.99
CA LEU A 80 -5.28 7.42 1.57
C LEU A 80 -5.49 8.86 1.12
N HIS A 81 -4.96 9.82 1.90
CA HIS A 81 -5.03 11.23 1.56
C HIS A 81 -4.27 11.56 0.26
N ALA A 82 -3.05 11.05 0.11
CA ALA A 82 -2.25 11.22 -1.10
C ALA A 82 -3.01 10.71 -2.34
N LEU A 83 -3.54 9.49 -2.25
CA LEU A 83 -4.25 8.87 -3.37
C LEU A 83 -5.55 9.60 -3.72
N LYS A 84 -6.32 10.05 -2.72
CA LYS A 84 -7.60 10.73 -2.97
C LYS A 84 -7.44 12.13 -3.55
N TYR A 85 -6.47 12.90 -3.07
CA TYR A 85 -6.39 14.33 -3.37
C TYR A 85 -5.30 14.69 -4.37
N TYR A 86 -4.25 13.86 -4.50
CA TYR A 86 -3.11 14.16 -5.37
C TYR A 86 -2.98 13.17 -6.53
N TYR A 87 -3.32 11.88 -6.33
CA TYR A 87 -3.22 10.84 -7.36
C TYR A 87 -4.54 10.08 -7.63
N PRO A 88 -5.70 10.76 -7.74
CA PRO A 88 -7.01 10.09 -7.79
C PRO A 88 -7.22 9.22 -9.03
N SER A 89 -6.57 9.55 -10.15
CA SER A 89 -6.70 8.83 -11.42
C SER A 89 -5.69 7.71 -11.60
N VAL A 90 -4.67 7.64 -10.73
CA VAL A 90 -3.57 6.67 -10.87
C VAL A 90 -3.94 5.36 -10.17
N VAL A 91 -4.70 5.40 -9.08
CA VAL A 91 -5.01 4.19 -8.31
C VAL A 91 -6.22 3.47 -8.89
N HIS A 92 -5.98 2.24 -9.36
CA HIS A 92 -7.01 1.33 -9.84
C HIS A 92 -7.65 0.53 -8.70
N ASP A 93 -6.82 -0.15 -7.91
CA ASP A 93 -7.27 -1.01 -6.82
C ASP A 93 -6.28 -0.96 -5.65
N MET A 94 -6.78 -1.27 -4.45
CA MET A 94 -5.96 -1.42 -3.25
C MET A 94 -6.23 -2.78 -2.60
N VAL A 95 -5.21 -3.63 -2.60
CA VAL A 95 -5.28 -4.99 -2.06
C VAL A 95 -4.57 -5.04 -0.73
N VAL A 96 -5.23 -5.56 0.30
CA VAL A 96 -4.59 -5.79 1.61
C VAL A 96 -4.47 -7.29 1.85
N PHE A 97 -3.23 -7.76 1.97
CA PHE A 97 -2.90 -9.16 2.14
C PHE A 97 -2.61 -9.48 3.62
N GLU A 98 -3.19 -10.57 4.12
CA GLU A 98 -2.98 -11.07 5.50
C GLU A 98 -3.28 -10.05 6.61
N SER A 99 -4.34 -9.26 6.41
CA SER A 99 -4.76 -8.28 7.40
C SER A 99 -5.13 -8.90 8.76
N PRO A 100 -4.62 -8.37 9.89
CA PRO A 100 -5.07 -8.75 11.23
C PRO A 100 -6.59 -8.60 11.40
N PRO A 101 -7.30 -9.59 11.98
CA PRO A 101 -8.77 -9.55 12.13
C PRO A 101 -9.29 -8.31 12.86
N MET A 102 -8.53 -7.78 13.82
CA MET A 102 -8.88 -6.60 14.61
C MET A 102 -9.03 -5.31 13.79
N LEU A 103 -8.38 -5.25 12.62
CA LEU A 103 -8.46 -4.08 11.72
C LEU A 103 -9.69 -4.11 10.81
N SER A 104 -10.47 -5.20 10.85
CA SER A 104 -11.60 -5.40 9.95
C SER A 104 -12.73 -4.39 10.11
N ALA A 105 -12.89 -3.81 11.30
CA ALA A 105 -13.87 -2.75 11.57
C ALA A 105 -13.32 -1.36 11.20
N SER A 106 -12.11 -1.02 11.66
CA SER A 106 -11.48 0.29 11.44
C SER A 106 -11.30 0.62 9.96
N TRP A 107 -10.91 -0.36 9.15
CA TRP A 107 -10.69 -0.16 7.73
C TRP A 107 -11.96 0.01 6.90
N ARG A 108 -13.05 -0.70 7.26
CA ARG A 108 -14.31 -0.55 6.53
C ARG A 108 -14.79 0.90 6.56
N VAL A 109 -14.62 1.58 7.69
CA VAL A 109 -14.96 3.00 7.82
C VAL A 109 -14.00 3.86 7.00
N SER A 110 -12.68 3.71 7.20
CA SER A 110 -11.69 4.53 6.50
C SER A 110 -11.76 4.40 4.98
N PHE A 111 -12.01 3.22 4.44
CA PHE A 111 -12.04 3.02 2.98
C PHE A 111 -13.39 3.34 2.35
N PHE A 112 -14.50 3.20 3.10
CA PHE A 112 -15.82 3.67 2.68
C PHE A 112 -15.81 5.19 2.42
N PHE A 113 -15.19 5.98 3.31
CA PHE A 113 -15.04 7.44 3.10
C PHE A 113 -14.18 7.81 1.88
N PHE A 114 -13.44 6.86 1.33
CA PHE A 114 -12.51 7.07 0.22
C PHE A 114 -12.99 6.43 -1.09
N ASN A 115 -14.17 5.78 -1.12
CA ASN A 115 -14.73 5.08 -2.29
C ASN A 115 -13.74 4.12 -2.98
N LEU A 116 -12.79 3.56 -2.22
CA LEU A 116 -11.81 2.62 -2.77
C LEU A 116 -12.41 1.21 -2.75
N ASN A 117 -12.29 0.51 -3.87
CA ASN A 117 -12.50 -0.93 -3.88
C ASN A 117 -11.33 -1.58 -3.14
N ILE A 118 -11.62 -2.48 -2.19
CA ILE A 118 -10.58 -3.16 -1.41
C ILE A 118 -10.84 -4.64 -1.34
N GLN A 119 -9.87 -5.37 -1.87
CA GLN A 119 -9.84 -6.81 -1.82
C GLN A 119 -8.96 -7.28 -0.66
N LYS A 120 -9.55 -8.04 0.26
CA LYS A 120 -8.81 -8.73 1.32
C LYS A 120 -8.46 -10.13 0.85
N LYS A 121 -7.17 -10.46 0.85
CA LYS A 121 -6.70 -11.80 0.50
C LYS A 121 -5.97 -12.44 1.68
N LYS A 122 -6.22 -13.72 1.89
CA LYS A 122 -5.48 -14.59 2.82
C LYS A 122 -4.68 -15.60 2.01
N LYS A 123 -3.55 -16.03 2.56
CA LYS A 123 -2.74 -17.13 2.03
C LYS A 123 -3.57 -18.40 2.11
N GLN A 124 -3.67 -19.12 1.00
CA GLN A 124 -4.27 -20.45 1.03
C GLN A 124 -3.36 -21.38 1.86
N PRO A 125 -3.90 -22.21 2.76
CA PRO A 125 -3.10 -23.22 3.43
C PRO A 125 -2.48 -24.15 2.38
N LYS A 126 -1.17 -24.38 2.47
CA LYS A 126 -0.53 -25.41 1.64
C LYS A 126 -1.11 -26.76 2.07
N ALA A 127 -1.70 -27.47 1.11
CA ALA A 127 -2.16 -28.85 1.29
C ALA A 127 -1.02 -29.80 1.60
#